data_AF-A0A1W9S4P2-F1
#
_entry.id   AF-A0A1W9S4P2-F1
#
_cell.length_a   1.000
_cell.length_b   1.000
_cell.length_c   1.000
_cell.angle_alpha   90.00
_cell.angle_beta   90.00
_cell.angle_gamma   90.00
#
_symmetry.space_group_name_H-M   'P 1'
#
loop_
_entity.id
_entity.type
_entity.pdbx_description
1 polymer ?
#
loop_
_entity_poly.entity_id
_entity_poly.type
_entity_poly.pdbx_seq_one_letter_code
_entity_poly.pdbx_strand_id
1 'polypeptide(L)'
;MLDIDTRKRHYHIAEEGKVTKFTVQLEIQIGDAWREVVRYDCAHDFAHKDCYNIEGKRRKINLFLSYEEALTFADDDINKNWQIYRERFLKGGFP
;
A
#
# COMPACT_ATOMS: atom_id res chain seq x y z
N MET A 1 -1.96 16.13 4.20
CA MET A 1 -0.98 15.90 5.29
C MET A 1 -1.44 14.62 6.00
N LEU A 2 -0.54 13.65 6.19
CA LEU A 2 -0.86 12.44 6.95
C LEU A 2 -0.88 12.77 8.45
N ASP A 3 -1.62 12.00 9.23
CA ASP A 3 -1.60 12.10 10.70
C ASP A 3 -0.25 11.62 11.26
N ILE A 4 0.07 12.01 12.50
CA ILE A 4 1.35 11.67 13.16
C ILE A 4 1.60 10.16 13.26
N ASP A 5 0.53 9.38 13.33
CA ASP A 5 0.56 7.91 13.44
C ASP A 5 0.45 7.22 12.07
N THR A 6 0.52 7.98 10.97
CA THR A 6 0.28 7.50 9.62
C THR A 6 1.46 7.82 8.72
N ARG A 7 1.98 6.80 8.04
CA ARG A 7 3.10 6.95 7.11
C ARG A 7 2.80 6.28 5.78
N LYS A 8 3.06 7.01 4.70
CA LYS A 8 3.18 6.45 3.35
C LYS A 8 4.64 6.25 3.02
N ARG A 9 4.99 5.05 2.56
CA ARG A 9 6.30 4.73 1.98
C ARG A 9 6.15 4.53 0.49
N HIS A 10 7.11 5.03 -0.25
CA HIS A 10 7.18 4.90 -1.70
C HIS A 10 8.61 4.57 -2.10
N TYR A 11 8.73 3.53 -2.91
CA TYR A 11 9.96 3.11 -3.55
C TYR A 11 9.66 2.65 -4.97
N HIS A 12 10.51 2.99 -5.93
CA HIS A 12 10.50 2.36 -7.25
C HIS A 12 11.89 2.42 -7.89
N ILE A 13 12.11 1.52 -8.85
CA ILE A 13 13.27 1.51 -9.74
C ILE A 13 12.73 1.66 -11.16
N ALA A 14 13.38 2.52 -11.94
CA ALA A 14 13.15 2.63 -13.36
C ALA A 14 14.45 2.42 -14.13
N GLU A 15 14.39 1.61 -15.18
CA GLU A 15 15.48 1.33 -16.11
C GLU A 15 15.01 1.70 -17.52
N GLU A 16 15.79 2.51 -18.23
CA GLU A 16 15.44 3.00 -19.58
C GLU A 16 14.03 3.64 -19.67
N GLY A 17 13.58 4.28 -18.58
CA GLY A 17 12.28 4.94 -18.51
C GLY A 17 11.10 3.99 -18.23
N LYS A 18 11.35 2.71 -17.93
CA LYS A 18 10.32 1.73 -17.56
C LYS A 18 10.45 1.32 -16.10
N VAL A 19 9.34 1.23 -15.39
CA VAL A 19 9.33 0.77 -14.00
C VAL A 19 9.58 -0.73 -13.97
N THR A 20 10.62 -1.16 -13.28
CA THR A 20 10.98 -2.59 -13.14
C THR A 20 10.62 -3.15 -11.78
N LYS A 21 10.60 -2.29 -10.75
CA LYS A 21 10.18 -2.63 -9.39
C LYS A 21 9.49 -1.44 -8.74
N PHE A 22 8.45 -1.69 -7.96
CA PHE A 22 7.88 -0.67 -7.09
C PHE A 22 7.32 -1.25 -5.80
N THR A 23 7.19 -0.38 -4.80
CA THR A 23 6.44 -0.62 -3.57
C THR A 23 5.84 0.70 -3.10
N VAL A 24 4.53 0.72 -2.89
CA VAL A 24 3.84 1.84 -2.24
C VAL A 24 3.02 1.28 -1.08
N GLN A 25 3.22 1.81 0.12
CA GLN A 25 2.73 1.20 1.35
C GLN A 25 2.20 2.24 2.32
N LEU A 26 1.02 1.98 2.88
CA LEU A 26 0.47 2.71 4.02
C LEU A 26 0.73 1.91 5.29
N GLU A 27 1.25 2.61 6.31
CA GLU A 27 1.52 2.05 7.63
C GLU A 27 0.86 2.92 8.70
N ILE A 28 0.36 2.26 9.75
CA ILE A 28 -0.23 2.90 10.93
C ILE A 28 0.54 2.46 12.17
N GLN A 29 0.86 3.41 13.04
CA GLN A 29 1.55 3.13 14.30
C GLN A 29 0.57 2.55 15.32
N ILE A 30 0.86 1.36 15.84
CA ILE A 30 0.14 0.67 16.91
C ILE A 30 1.12 0.39 18.04
N GLY A 31 1.02 1.17 19.13
CA GLY A 31 2.03 1.20 20.18
C GLY A 31 3.38 1.67 19.61
N ASP A 32 4.44 0.88 19.83
CA ASP A 32 5.79 1.21 19.37
C ASP A 32 6.13 0.61 17.98
N ALA A 33 5.15 0.06 17.27
CA ALA A 33 5.34 -0.62 15.99
C ALA A 33 4.53 -0.01 14.85
N TRP A 34 5.15 0.13 13.68
CA TRP A 34 4.46 0.45 12.42
C TRP A 34 3.91 -0.83 11.81
N ARG A 35 2.59 -0.87 11.60
CA ARG A 35 1.91 -2.01 10.97
C ARG A 35 1.47 -1.66 9.57
N GLU A 36 1.66 -2.60 8.65
CA GLU A 36 1.21 -2.50 7.27
C GLU A 36 -0.33 -2.53 7.23
N VAL A 37 -0.91 -1.60 6.46
CA VAL A 37 -2.37 -1.49 6.27
C VAL A 37 -2.73 -1.88 4.85
N VAL A 38 -2.08 -1.24 3.88
CA VAL A 38 -2.16 -1.61 2.47
C VAL A 38 -0.79 -1.50 1.84
N ARG A 39 -0.45 -2.47 1.01
CA ARG A 39 0.81 -2.52 0.26
C ARG A 39 0.53 -2.86 -1.19
N TYR A 40 1.09 -2.07 -2.08
CA TYR A 40 1.15 -2.32 -3.50
C TYR A 40 2.58 -2.66 -3.88
N ASP A 41 2.80 -3.77 -4.55
CA ASP A 41 4.09 -4.10 -5.15
C ASP A 41 3.94 -5.03 -6.37
N CYS A 42 5.06 -5.39 -6.98
CA CYS A 42 5.12 -6.23 -8.17
C CYS A 42 5.92 -7.54 -7.98
N ALA A 43 5.82 -8.17 -6.81
CA ALA A 43 6.48 -9.47 -6.62
C ALA A 43 5.85 -10.57 -7.50
N HIS A 44 6.67 -11.24 -8.33
CA HIS A 44 6.33 -12.36 -9.23
C HIS A 44 5.54 -12.00 -10.51
N ASP A 45 6.09 -11.11 -11.32
CA ASP A 45 5.66 -10.77 -12.69
C ASP A 45 4.37 -9.94 -12.83
N PHE A 46 3.58 -9.76 -11.77
CA PHE A 46 2.38 -8.92 -11.78
C PHE A 46 2.26 -8.01 -10.56
N ALA A 47 1.66 -6.85 -10.78
CA ALA A 47 1.30 -5.94 -9.72
C ALA A 47 0.17 -6.53 -8.85
N HIS A 48 0.21 -6.29 -7.55
CA HIS A 48 -0.86 -6.69 -6.64
C HIS A 48 -1.00 -5.71 -5.47
N LYS A 49 -2.16 -5.80 -4.82
CA LYS A 49 -2.54 -5.09 -3.61
C LYS A 49 -2.72 -6.10 -2.48
N ASP A 50 -1.90 -5.97 -1.44
CA ASP A 50 -2.07 -6.68 -0.18
C ASP A 50 -2.75 -5.75 0.84
N CYS A 51 -3.92 -6.15 1.33
CA CYS A 51 -4.64 -5.48 2.41
C CYS A 51 -4.50 -6.26 3.70
N TYR A 52 -4.22 -5.56 4.80
CA TYR A 52 -4.04 -6.14 6.13
C TYR A 52 -5.10 -5.62 7.09
N ASN A 53 -5.49 -6.44 8.07
CA ASN A 53 -6.23 -5.97 9.24
C ASN A 53 -5.31 -5.92 10.47
N ILE A 54 -5.81 -5.37 11.59
CA ILE A 54 -5.01 -5.22 12.82
C ILE A 54 -4.51 -6.54 13.41
N GLU A 55 -5.19 -7.66 13.10
CA GLU A 55 -4.82 -9.01 13.51
C GLU A 55 -3.70 -9.62 12.63
N GLY A 56 -3.30 -8.94 11.55
CA GLY A 56 -2.30 -9.42 10.60
C GLY A 56 -2.84 -10.36 9.51
N LYS A 57 -4.16 -10.52 9.39
CA LYS A 57 -4.76 -11.26 8.27
C LYS A 57 -4.54 -10.47 6.98
N ARG A 58 -4.18 -11.16 5.90
CA ARG A 58 -3.89 -10.58 4.59
C ARG A 58 -4.91 -10.99 3.53
N ARG A 59 -5.32 -10.04 2.69
CA ARG A 59 -6.05 -10.27 1.44
C ARG A 59 -5.22 -9.77 0.26
N LYS A 60 -4.94 -10.65 -0.70
CA LYS A 60 -4.20 -10.33 -1.92
C LYS A 60 -5.16 -10.14 -3.09
N ILE A 61 -4.98 -9.06 -3.84
CA ILE A 61 -5.75 -8.71 -5.04
C ILE A 61 -4.76 -8.50 -6.18
N ASN A 62 -4.87 -9.27 -7.24
CA ASN A 62 -4.04 -9.08 -8.43
C ASN A 62 -4.53 -7.84 -9.21
N LEU A 63 -3.57 -7.04 -9.68
CA LEU A 63 -3.84 -5.88 -10.52
C LEU A 63 -3.44 -6.20 -11.96
N PHE A 64 -4.41 -6.18 -12.85
CA PHE A 64 -4.20 -6.36 -14.29
C PHE A 64 -3.81 -5.02 -14.93
N LEU A 65 -2.69 -4.45 -14.48
CA LEU A 65 -2.13 -3.17 -14.89
C LEU A 65 -0.64 -3.33 -15.19
N SER A 66 -0.09 -2.47 -16.06
CA SER A 66 1.37 -2.31 -16.17
C SER A 66 1.96 -1.81 -14.84
N TYR A 67 3.27 -1.90 -14.66
CA TYR A 67 3.90 -1.46 -13.41
C TYR A 67 3.81 0.05 -13.22
N GLU A 68 3.84 0.82 -14.31
CA GLU A 68 3.67 2.27 -14.32
C GLU A 68 2.24 2.67 -13.92
N GLU A 69 1.24 2.00 -14.51
CA GLU A 69 -0.17 2.21 -14.16
C GLU A 69 -0.45 1.79 -12.72
N ALA A 70 0.10 0.65 -12.29
CA ALA A 70 -0.08 0.15 -10.92
C ALA A 70 0.61 1.04 -9.89
N LEU A 71 1.81 1.56 -10.18
CA LEU A 71 2.51 2.50 -9.32
C LEU A 71 1.71 3.79 -9.16
N THR A 72 1.25 4.36 -10.28
CA THR A 72 0.42 5.58 -10.27
C THR A 72 -0.89 5.36 -9.53
N PHE A 73 -1.56 4.23 -9.79
CA PHE A 73 -2.79 3.82 -9.11
C PHE A 73 -2.58 3.69 -7.59
N ALA A 74 -1.50 3.05 -7.17
CA ALA A 74 -1.17 2.85 -5.76
C ALA A 74 -0.94 4.20 -5.04
N ASP A 75 -0.22 5.12 -5.68
CA ASP A 75 0.01 6.45 -5.15
C ASP A 75 -1.29 7.21 -4.95
N ASP A 76 -2.13 7.22 -5.98
CA ASP A 76 -3.43 7.89 -6.00
C ASP A 76 -4.40 7.31 -4.98
N ASP A 77 -4.51 5.98 -4.90
CA ASP A 77 -5.39 5.29 -3.97
C ASP A 77 -5.04 5.62 -2.52
N ILE A 78 -3.76 5.50 -2.15
CA ILE A 78 -3.34 5.82 -0.78
C ILE A 78 -3.53 7.31 -0.49
N ASN A 79 -3.19 8.20 -1.43
CA ASN A 79 -3.35 9.65 -1.21
C ASN A 79 -4.83 10.04 -0.98
N LYS A 80 -5.77 9.39 -1.67
CA LYS A 80 -7.21 9.68 -1.60
C LYS A 80 -7.91 8.98 -0.44
N ASN A 81 -7.48 7.76 -0.08
CA ASN A 81 -8.25 6.87 0.79
C ASN A 81 -7.61 6.58 2.16
N TRP A 82 -6.42 7.12 2.47
CA TRP A 82 -5.69 6.75 3.69
C TRP A 82 -6.49 6.93 4.98
N GLN A 83 -7.34 7.97 5.12
CA GLN A 83 -8.14 8.16 6.34
C GLN A 83 -9.12 7.01 6.55
N ILE A 84 -9.80 6.58 5.49
CA ILE A 84 -10.77 5.48 5.53
C ILE A 84 -10.05 4.18 5.85
N TYR A 85 -8.88 3.95 5.23
CA TYR A 85 -8.07 2.75 5.48
C TYR A 85 -7.58 2.68 6.91
N ARG A 86 -7.08 3.80 7.46
CA ARG A 86 -6.71 3.93 8.86
C ARG A 86 -7.88 3.62 9.79
N GLU A 87 -9.03 4.25 9.57
CA GLU A 87 -10.22 4.07 10.41
C GLU A 87 -10.68 2.60 10.42
N ARG A 88 -10.78 1.98 9.25
CA ARG A 88 -11.18 0.57 9.13
C ARG A 88 -10.17 -0.35 9.80
N PHE A 89 -8.88 -0.12 9.59
CA PHE A 89 -7.81 -0.89 10.21
C PHE A 89 -7.88 -0.84 11.74
N LEU A 90 -8.03 0.37 12.32
CA LEU A 90 -8.15 0.56 13.77
C LEU A 90 -9.42 -0.08 14.35
N LYS A 91 -10.48 -0.23 13.53
CA LYS A 91 -11.71 -0.98 13.88
C LYS A 91 -11.61 -2.49 13.63
N GLY A 92 -10.43 -3.00 13.22
CA GLY A 92 -10.18 -4.42 12.95
C GLY A 92 -10.61 -4.90 11.56
N GLY A 93 -11.09 -4.00 10.71
CA GLY A 93 -11.46 -4.27 9.33
C GLY A 93 -10.26 -4.26 8.37
N PHE A 94 -10.52 -4.62 7.12
CA PHE A 94 -9.61 -4.39 6.01
C PHE A 94 -9.82 -2.99 5.44
N PRO A 95 -8.78 -2.37 4.86
CA PRO A 95 -8.86 -1.18 4.02
C PRO A 95 -9.99 -1.25 2.99
#